data_AF-A0A5R2N3A5-F1
#
_entry.id   AF-A0A5R2N3A5-F1
#
_cell.length_a   1.000
_cell.length_b   1.000
_cell.length_c   1.000
_cell.angle_alpha   90.00
_cell.angle_beta   90.00
_cell.angle_gamma   90.00
#
_symmetry.space_group_name_H-M   'P 1'
#
loop_
_entity.id
_entity.type
_entity.pdbx_description
1 polymer ?
#
loop_
_entity_poly.entity_id
_entity_poly.type
_entity_poly.pdbx_seq_one_letter_code
_entity_poly.pdbx_strand_id
1 'polypeptide(L)'
;WLMEVAGWTWRIKLSLHLTLDLMRDLRERAEEEAIHVFARNLKDLLLAAPAGSRPTMGLDPGIRTGVKVAVVDGTGKLVATTTVYPFPPRNDVRGTQAELAALIRQHKVELISIGNGTGSRETEKLVADMLSDMPAGAGPKPLKVIVSEAGASVYSASAAAAA
;
A
#
# COMPACT_ATOMS: atom_id res chain seq x y z
N TRP A 1 -50.62 40.07 2.06
CA TRP A 1 -49.79 40.29 3.26
C TRP A 1 -49.45 39.00 4.01
N LEU A 2 -50.39 38.28 4.64
CA LEU A 2 -50.05 37.04 5.40
C LEU A 2 -49.35 35.96 4.55
N MET A 3 -49.83 35.71 3.32
CA MET A 3 -49.19 34.77 2.39
C MET A 3 -47.77 35.19 1.99
N GLU A 4 -47.52 36.50 1.93
CA GLU A 4 -46.21 37.04 1.61
C GLU A 4 -45.24 36.84 2.77
N VAL A 5 -45.66 37.18 4.00
CA VAL A 5 -44.89 36.91 5.22
C VAL A 5 -44.58 35.42 5.37
N ALA A 6 -45.52 34.53 5.06
CA ALA A 6 -45.30 33.09 5.05
C ALA A 6 -44.24 32.68 4.02
N GLY A 7 -44.30 33.22 2.79
CA GLY A 7 -43.29 32.98 1.75
C GLY A 7 -41.89 33.47 2.13
N TRP A 8 -41.78 34.64 2.76
CA TRP A 8 -40.51 35.18 3.26
C TRP A 8 -39.95 34.34 4.41
N THR A 9 -40.81 33.92 5.34
CA THR A 9 -40.43 33.04 6.46
C THR A 9 -39.88 31.72 5.96
N TRP A 10 -40.53 31.11 4.96
CA TRP A 10 -40.02 29.91 4.31
C TRP A 10 -38.65 30.16 3.69
N ARG A 11 -38.54 31.12 2.77
CA ARG A 11 -37.33 31.29 1.94
C ARG A 11 -36.10 31.79 2.70
N ILE A 12 -36.28 32.58 3.76
CA ILE A 12 -35.17 33.26 4.45
C ILE A 12 -34.83 32.60 5.77
N LYS A 13 -35.80 31.99 6.46
CA LYS A 13 -35.59 31.40 7.78
C LYS A 13 -35.67 29.88 7.73
N LEU A 14 -36.83 29.33 7.39
CA LEU A 14 -37.09 27.89 7.56
C LEU A 14 -36.31 27.04 6.55
N SER A 15 -36.32 27.39 5.27
CA SER A 15 -35.66 26.57 4.25
C SER A 15 -34.15 26.50 4.46
N LEU A 16 -33.52 27.60 4.86
CA LEU A 16 -32.09 27.64 5.16
C LEU A 16 -31.77 26.81 6.41
N HIS A 17 -32.53 27.00 7.48
CA HIS A 17 -32.31 26.26 8.73
C HIS A 17 -32.48 24.75 8.53
N LEU A 18 -33.58 24.34 7.89
CA LEU A 18 -33.86 22.93 7.59
C LEU A 18 -32.80 22.34 6.65
N THR A 19 -32.33 23.09 5.65
CA THR A 19 -31.29 22.60 4.75
C THR A 19 -29.98 22.35 5.50
N LEU A 20 -29.57 23.27 6.38
CA LEU A 20 -28.35 23.10 7.17
C LEU A 20 -28.46 21.92 8.13
N ASP A 21 -29.59 21.76 8.81
CA ASP A 21 -29.81 20.62 9.70
C ASP A 21 -29.81 19.28 8.96
N LEU A 22 -30.51 19.21 7.82
CA LEU A 22 -30.56 17.99 7.01
C LEU A 22 -29.20 17.65 6.39
N MET A 23 -28.43 18.64 5.97
CA MET A 23 -27.07 18.42 5.46
C MET A 23 -26.10 17.99 6.56
N ARG A 24 -26.21 18.55 7.77
CA ARG A 24 -25.43 18.10 8.93
C ARG A 24 -25.75 16.64 9.24
N ASP A 25 -27.04 16.31 9.38
CA ASP A 25 -27.49 14.95 9.70
C ASP A 25 -27.11 13.94 8.61
N LEU A 26 -27.19 14.32 7.33
CA LEU A 26 -26.72 13.47 6.23
C LEU A 26 -25.21 13.26 6.30
N ARG A 27 -24.44 14.31 6.59
CA ARG A 27 -22.98 14.22 6.72
C ARG A 27 -22.57 13.34 7.89
N GLU A 28 -23.18 13.52 9.06
CA GLU A 28 -22.89 12.72 10.26
C GLU A 28 -23.12 11.22 9.99
N ARG A 29 -24.25 10.87 9.37
CA ARG A 29 -24.54 9.48 8.98
C ARG A 29 -23.55 8.92 7.96
N ALA A 30 -23.14 9.74 6.98
CA ALA A 30 -22.17 9.33 5.97
C ALA A 30 -20.77 9.14 6.57
N GLU A 31 -20.36 10.01 7.49
CA GLU A 31 -19.08 9.90 8.21
C GLU A 31 -19.07 8.66 9.11
N GLU A 32 -20.15 8.39 9.84
CA GLU A 32 -20.27 7.21 10.69
C GLU A 32 -20.11 5.90 9.90
N GLU A 33 -20.78 5.78 8.76
CA GLU A 33 -20.65 4.60 7.90
C GLU A 33 -19.23 4.48 7.31
N ALA A 34 -18.64 5.60 6.87
CA ALA A 34 -17.27 5.60 6.36
C ALA A 34 -16.26 5.13 7.43
N ILE A 35 -16.39 5.63 8.66
CA ILE A 35 -15.58 5.20 9.81
C ILE A 35 -15.77 3.71 10.08
N HIS A 36 -17.01 3.21 10.02
CA HIS A 36 -17.30 1.79 10.20
C HIS A 36 -16.59 0.91 9.17
N VAL A 37 -16.57 1.34 7.90
CA VAL A 37 -15.84 0.65 6.83
C VAL A 37 -14.32 0.70 7.07
N PHE A 38 -13.76 1.86 7.45
CA PHE A 38 -12.33 1.99 7.75
C PHE A 38 -11.90 1.13 8.93
N ALA A 39 -12.69 1.10 10.01
CA ALA A 39 -12.42 0.29 11.19
C ALA A 39 -12.41 -1.21 10.85
N ARG A 40 -13.35 -1.66 10.00
CA ARG A 40 -13.40 -3.05 9.52
C ARG A 40 -12.17 -3.40 8.69
N ASN A 41 -11.81 -2.56 7.71
CA ASN A 41 -10.64 -2.78 6.87
C ASN A 41 -9.35 -2.83 7.70
N LEU A 42 -9.20 -1.94 8.69
CA LEU A 42 -8.06 -1.95 9.60
C LEU A 42 -8.00 -3.23 10.44
N LYS A 43 -9.14 -3.69 10.96
CA LYS A 43 -9.23 -4.95 11.70
C LYS A 43 -8.78 -6.13 10.85
N ASP A 44 -9.22 -6.20 9.60
CA ASP A 44 -8.84 -7.29 8.68
C ASP A 44 -7.34 -7.28 8.39
N LEU A 45 -6.73 -6.09 8.24
CA LEU A 45 -5.28 -5.95 8.08
C LEU A 45 -4.50 -6.40 9.33
N LEU A 46 -4.96 -6.02 10.53
CA LEU A 46 -4.30 -6.37 11.79
C LEU A 46 -4.40 -7.86 12.13
N LEU A 47 -5.47 -8.52 11.68
CA LEU A 47 -5.72 -9.94 11.93
C LEU A 47 -5.29 -10.83 10.76
N ALA A 48 -4.64 -10.27 9.74
CA ALA A 48 -4.09 -11.05 8.64
C ALA A 48 -3.09 -12.08 9.18
N ALA A 49 -3.19 -13.32 8.68
CA ALA A 49 -2.32 -14.40 9.13
C ALA A 49 -0.85 -14.04 8.89
N PRO A 50 0.03 -14.12 9.91
CA PRO A 50 1.44 -13.82 9.74
C PRO A 50 2.09 -14.89 8.86
N ALA A 51 2.96 -14.48 7.95
CA ALA A 51 3.68 -15.39 7.07
C ALA A 51 4.78 -16.22 7.79
N GLY A 52 5.01 -15.95 9.07
CA GLY A 52 5.99 -16.62 9.93
C GLY A 52 7.40 -16.07 9.78
N SER A 53 8.36 -16.76 10.43
CA SER A 53 9.77 -16.38 10.51
C SER A 53 10.54 -16.75 9.23
N ARG A 54 10.12 -16.20 8.10
CA ARG A 54 10.67 -16.50 6.77
C ARG A 54 11.46 -15.30 6.24
N PRO A 55 12.71 -15.47 5.75
CA PRO A 55 13.45 -14.38 5.11
C PRO A 55 12.64 -13.75 3.98
N THR A 56 12.45 -12.44 4.03
CA THR A 56 11.50 -11.72 3.18
C THR A 56 12.17 -10.55 2.49
N MET A 57 11.92 -10.42 1.18
CA MET A 57 12.25 -9.23 0.40
C MET A 57 11.00 -8.36 0.25
N GLY A 58 11.06 -7.15 0.79
CA GLY A 58 10.07 -6.10 0.60
C GLY A 58 10.38 -5.25 -0.63
N LEU A 59 9.37 -5.09 -1.49
CA LEU A 59 9.39 -4.20 -2.65
C LEU A 59 8.33 -3.12 -2.44
N ASP A 60 8.78 -1.86 -2.32
CA ASP A 60 7.95 -0.65 -2.34
C ASP A 60 7.95 -0.09 -3.76
N PRO A 61 6.88 -0.31 -4.55
CA PRO A 61 6.85 0.05 -5.96
C PRO A 61 6.98 1.56 -6.19
N GLY A 62 7.67 1.90 -7.26
CA GLY A 62 7.77 3.27 -7.74
C GLY A 62 8.24 3.29 -9.18
N ILE A 63 7.65 4.19 -9.97
CA ILE A 63 8.01 4.35 -11.39
C ILE A 63 9.23 5.27 -11.49
N ARG A 64 9.02 6.58 -11.33
CA ARG A 64 10.07 7.59 -11.51
C ARG A 64 11.16 7.52 -10.42
N THR A 65 10.78 7.22 -9.18
CA THR A 65 11.68 7.13 -8.03
C THR A 65 12.35 5.76 -7.88
N GLY A 66 12.02 4.82 -8.77
CA GLY A 66 12.45 3.43 -8.67
C GLY A 66 11.65 2.63 -7.63
N VAL A 67 11.86 1.32 -7.65
CA VAL A 67 11.34 0.38 -6.67
C VAL A 67 12.36 0.28 -5.54
N LYS A 68 11.94 0.55 -4.31
CA LYS A 68 12.82 0.42 -3.15
C LYS A 68 12.75 -1.02 -2.67
N VAL A 69 13.91 -1.57 -2.36
CA VAL A 69 14.08 -2.97 -1.98
C VAL A 69 14.66 -3.00 -0.59
N ALA A 70 14.07 -3.80 0.28
CA ALA A 70 14.61 -4.14 1.59
C ALA A 70 14.56 -5.67 1.77
N VAL A 71 15.59 -6.25 2.37
CA VAL A 71 15.62 -7.68 2.70
C VAL A 71 15.76 -7.82 4.20
N VAL A 72 14.86 -8.60 4.80
CA VAL A 72 14.90 -8.98 6.20
C VAL A 72 15.12 -10.49 6.34
N ASP A 73 15.87 -10.91 7.36
CA ASP A 73 16.03 -12.33 7.68
C ASP A 73 14.82 -12.89 8.46
N GLY A 74 14.87 -14.18 8.82
CA GLY A 74 13.77 -14.83 9.54
C GLY A 74 13.46 -14.26 10.93
N THR A 75 14.36 -13.43 11.50
CA THR A 75 14.14 -12.71 12.76
C THR A 75 13.50 -11.34 12.57
N GLY A 76 13.39 -10.87 11.32
CA GLY A 76 12.94 -9.52 10.99
C GLY A 76 14.07 -8.49 10.95
N LYS A 77 15.33 -8.90 11.15
CA LYS A 77 16.48 -8.00 11.05
C LYS A 77 16.73 -7.59 9.60
N LEU A 78 16.93 -6.29 9.37
CA LEU A 78 17.34 -5.77 8.07
C LEU A 78 18.75 -6.25 7.71
N VAL A 79 18.90 -6.86 6.53
CA VAL A 79 20.17 -7.41 6.04
C VAL A 79 20.65 -6.80 4.73
N ALA A 80 19.76 -6.20 3.93
CA ALA A 80 20.13 -5.47 2.73
C ALA A 80 19.06 -4.44 2.33
N THR A 81 19.49 -3.39 1.64
CA THR A 81 18.62 -2.41 0.98
C THR A 81 19.21 -2.00 -0.35
N THR A 82 18.38 -1.72 -1.35
CA THR A 82 18.79 -1.11 -2.63
C THR A 82 17.62 -0.35 -3.26
N THR A 83 17.88 0.41 -4.32
CA THR A 83 16.85 0.99 -5.17
C THR A 83 17.11 0.61 -6.61
N VAL A 84 16.11 -0.03 -7.23
CA VAL A 84 16.19 -0.51 -8.61
C VAL A 84 15.27 0.29 -9.51
N TYR A 85 15.59 0.40 -10.80
CA TYR A 85 14.87 1.27 -11.73
C TYR A 85 14.39 0.53 -12.99
N PRO A 86 13.46 -0.43 -12.85
CA PRO A 86 12.97 -1.23 -13.97
C PRO A 86 12.07 -0.46 -14.93
N PHE A 87 11.55 0.70 -14.51
CA PHE A 87 10.54 1.47 -15.25
C PHE A 87 11.10 2.82 -15.75
N PRO A 88 10.32 3.59 -16.55
CA PRO A 88 10.76 4.89 -17.01
C PRO A 88 11.19 5.82 -15.85
N PRO A 89 12.29 6.59 -16.03
CA PRO A 89 12.99 6.83 -17.29
C PRO A 89 14.13 5.85 -17.61
N ARG A 90 14.58 5.01 -16.66
CA ARG A 90 15.77 4.16 -16.86
C ARG A 90 15.47 2.87 -17.61
N ASN A 91 14.26 2.30 -17.42
CA ASN A 91 13.83 1.06 -18.08
C ASN A 91 14.81 -0.11 -17.93
N ASP A 92 15.52 -0.20 -16.80
CA ASP A 92 16.54 -1.22 -16.56
C ASP A 92 15.93 -2.51 -15.98
N VAL A 93 15.11 -3.17 -16.80
CA VAL A 93 14.41 -4.40 -16.43
C VAL A 93 15.40 -5.51 -16.10
N ARG A 94 16.37 -5.77 -16.99
CA ARG A 94 17.32 -6.89 -16.84
C ARG A 94 18.29 -6.68 -15.68
N GLY A 95 18.81 -5.47 -15.49
CA GLY A 95 19.67 -5.14 -14.36
C GLY A 95 18.92 -5.33 -13.04
N THR A 96 17.68 -4.84 -12.97
CA THR A 96 16.80 -5.05 -11.82
C THR A 96 16.59 -6.54 -11.53
N GLN A 97 16.22 -7.34 -12.53
CA GLN A 97 15.99 -8.79 -12.34
C GLN A 97 17.26 -9.51 -11.85
N ALA A 98 18.43 -9.16 -12.38
CA ALA A 98 19.70 -9.74 -11.95
C ALA A 98 20.04 -9.37 -10.50
N GLU A 99 19.82 -8.12 -10.10
CA GLU A 99 20.06 -7.63 -8.74
C GLU A 99 19.12 -8.30 -7.73
N LEU A 100 17.82 -8.36 -8.03
CA LEU A 100 16.84 -9.05 -7.17
C LEU A 100 17.17 -10.55 -7.05
N ALA A 101 17.54 -11.22 -8.14
CA ALA A 101 17.94 -12.62 -8.13
C ALA A 101 19.24 -12.87 -7.35
N ALA A 102 20.17 -11.90 -7.32
CA ALA A 102 21.37 -11.96 -6.49
C ALA A 102 21.01 -11.87 -5.00
N LEU A 103 20.18 -10.90 -4.62
CA LEU A 103 19.72 -10.72 -3.24
C LEU A 103 18.93 -11.93 -2.73
N ILE A 104 18.07 -12.51 -3.57
CA ILE A 104 17.31 -13.73 -3.24
C ILE A 104 18.25 -14.87 -2.86
N ARG A 105 19.28 -15.12 -3.68
CA ARG A 105 20.25 -16.20 -3.43
C ARG A 105 21.13 -15.91 -2.22
N GLN A 106 21.62 -14.68 -2.08
CA GLN A 106 22.51 -14.27 -1.01
C GLN A 106 21.85 -14.40 0.37
N HIS A 107 20.60 -13.97 0.49
CA HIS A 107 19.87 -13.94 1.76
C HIS A 107 18.87 -15.07 1.94
N LYS A 108 18.86 -16.04 1.01
CA LYS A 108 17.92 -17.20 1.00
C LYS A 108 16.48 -16.74 1.18
N VAL A 109 16.09 -15.72 0.42
CA VAL A 109 14.75 -15.15 0.48
C VAL A 109 13.72 -16.22 0.15
N GLU A 110 12.68 -16.30 0.97
CA GLU A 110 11.58 -17.25 0.80
C GLU A 110 10.26 -16.57 0.41
N LEU A 111 10.12 -15.29 0.74
CA LEU A 111 8.94 -14.47 0.45
C LEU A 111 9.34 -13.17 -0.24
N ILE A 112 8.53 -12.75 -1.20
CA ILE A 112 8.63 -11.41 -1.82
C ILE A 112 7.32 -10.68 -1.56
N SER A 113 7.33 -9.68 -0.68
CA SER A 113 6.17 -8.83 -0.42
C SER A 113 6.21 -7.59 -1.30
N ILE A 114 5.15 -7.35 -2.06
CA ILE A 114 5.03 -6.22 -3.00
C ILE A 114 3.94 -5.29 -2.51
N GLY A 115 4.29 -4.02 -2.25
CA GLY A 115 3.30 -2.99 -1.91
C GLY A 115 2.25 -2.84 -3.00
N ASN A 116 0.99 -2.58 -2.61
CA ASN A 116 -0.13 -2.44 -3.54
C ASN A 116 -0.31 -1.01 -4.10
N GLY A 117 0.72 -0.17 -4.03
CA GLY A 117 0.71 1.21 -4.52
C GLY A 117 0.99 1.39 -6.01
N THR A 118 1.54 2.57 -6.31
CA THR A 118 1.81 3.01 -7.68
C THR A 118 2.96 2.22 -8.30
N GLY A 119 2.70 1.54 -9.43
CA GLY A 119 3.68 0.68 -10.08
C GLY A 119 3.68 -0.77 -9.57
N SER A 120 2.72 -1.13 -8.71
CA SER A 120 2.61 -2.47 -8.12
C SER A 120 2.36 -3.56 -9.16
N ARG A 121 1.48 -3.33 -10.14
CA ARG A 121 1.19 -4.29 -11.22
C ARG A 121 2.41 -4.59 -12.08
N GLU A 122 3.14 -3.54 -12.45
CA GLU A 122 4.36 -3.63 -13.23
C GLU A 122 5.46 -4.34 -12.44
N THR A 123 5.58 -4.05 -11.14
CA THR A 123 6.54 -4.70 -10.24
C THR A 123 6.20 -6.17 -10.04
N GLU A 124 4.91 -6.50 -9.89
CA GLU A 124 4.45 -7.88 -9.77
C GLU A 124 4.78 -8.69 -11.03
N LYS A 125 4.55 -8.11 -12.22
CA LYS A 125 4.90 -8.74 -13.49
C LYS A 125 6.40 -8.97 -13.59
N LEU A 126 7.21 -7.95 -13.30
CA LEU A 126 8.67 -8.03 -13.28
C LEU A 126 9.19 -9.19 -12.42
N VAL A 127 8.64 -9.31 -11.19
CA VAL A 127 8.97 -10.40 -10.26
C VAL A 127 8.51 -11.75 -10.80
N ALA A 128 7.31 -11.84 -11.38
CA ALA A 128 6.81 -13.09 -11.97
C ALA A 128 7.70 -13.58 -13.12
N ASP A 129 8.09 -12.66 -14.01
CA ASP A 129 8.96 -12.95 -15.14
C ASP A 129 10.35 -13.41 -14.64
N MET A 130 10.93 -12.68 -13.68
CA MET A 130 12.21 -13.04 -13.05
C MET A 130 12.17 -14.43 -12.39
N LEU A 131 11.13 -14.71 -11.62
CA LEU A 131 10.97 -16.01 -10.96
C LEU A 131 10.80 -17.13 -12.00
N SER A 132 10.15 -16.86 -13.12
CA SER A 132 9.99 -17.84 -14.21
C SER A 132 11.33 -18.19 -14.85
N ASP A 133 12.19 -17.20 -15.05
CA ASP A 133 13.52 -17.35 -15.66
C ASP A 133 14.57 -18.01 -14.74
N MET A 134 14.27 -18.15 -13.44
CA MET A 134 15.19 -18.83 -12.52
C MET A 134 15.33 -20.34 -12.85
N PRO A 135 16.58 -20.86 -12.92
CA PRO A 135 16.83 -22.28 -13.22
C PRO A 135 16.16 -23.21 -12.21
N ALA A 136 15.52 -24.28 -12.71
CA ALA A 136 14.79 -25.24 -11.88
C ALA A 136 15.66 -25.95 -10.81
N GLY A 137 16.99 -25.97 -10.97
CA GLY A 137 17.94 -26.57 -10.03
C GLY A 137 18.53 -25.62 -8.98
N ALA A 138 18.15 -24.33 -8.98
CA ALA A 138 18.75 -23.31 -8.10
C ALA A 138 18.14 -23.25 -6.68
N GLY A 139 17.19 -24.15 -6.36
CA GLY A 139 16.46 -24.18 -5.09
C GLY A 139 15.00 -23.75 -5.22
N PRO A 140 14.24 -23.74 -4.11
CA PRO A 140 12.83 -23.34 -4.11
C PRO A 140 12.69 -21.85 -4.47
N LYS A 141 11.76 -21.55 -5.38
CA LYS A 141 11.44 -20.17 -5.78
C LYS A 141 10.70 -19.47 -4.63
N PRO A 142 11.03 -18.20 -4.30
CA PRO A 142 10.27 -17.43 -3.33
C PRO A 142 8.79 -17.32 -3.71
N LEU A 143 7.91 -17.27 -2.71
CA LEU A 143 6.50 -16.96 -2.92
C LEU A 143 6.31 -15.44 -2.96
N LYS A 144 5.75 -14.92 -4.04
CA LYS A 144 5.35 -13.50 -4.12
C LYS A 144 3.97 -13.28 -3.50
N VAL A 145 3.79 -12.18 -2.78
CA VAL A 145 2.53 -11.79 -2.13
C VAL A 145 2.33 -10.28 -2.27
N ILE A 146 1.11 -9.85 -2.60
CA ILE A 146 0.73 -8.44 -2.58
C ILE A 146 0.35 -8.05 -1.15
N VAL A 147 0.90 -6.96 -0.64
CA VAL A 147 0.65 -6.44 0.71
C VAL A 147 0.14 -5.00 0.67
N SER A 148 -0.64 -4.62 1.67
CA SER A 148 -1.05 -3.22 1.84
C SER A 148 0.16 -2.38 2.20
N GLU A 149 0.38 -1.27 1.48
CA GLU A 149 1.37 -0.25 1.86
C GLU A 149 0.79 0.85 2.75
N ALA A 150 -0.47 0.71 3.17
CA ALA A 150 -1.13 1.68 4.03
C ALA A 150 -0.31 1.92 5.30
N GLY A 151 0.08 3.17 5.53
CA GLY A 151 0.90 3.57 6.66
C GLY A 151 2.41 3.43 6.47
N ALA A 152 2.91 2.77 5.42
CA ALA A 152 4.34 2.60 5.19
C ALA A 152 5.07 3.95 5.00
N SER A 153 4.49 4.85 4.21
CA SER A 153 5.04 6.20 4.02
C SER A 153 5.00 7.04 5.30
N VAL A 154 3.91 6.95 6.08
CA VAL A 154 3.80 7.63 7.38
C VAL A 154 4.85 7.11 8.36
N TYR A 155 5.03 5.79 8.43
CA TYR A 155 6.07 5.16 9.24
C TYR A 155 7.47 5.65 8.83
N SER A 156 7.78 5.66 7.54
CA SER A 156 9.10 6.07 7.03
C SER A 156 9.49 7.51 7.39
N ALA A 157 8.50 8.39 7.58
CA ALA A 157 8.69 9.77 7.99
C ALA A 157 8.57 9.99 9.50
N SER A 158 8.33 8.94 10.28
CA SER A 158 8.11 9.01 11.73
C SER A 158 9.44 9.02 12.51
N ALA A 159 9.41 9.60 13.71
CA ALA A 159 10.57 9.55 14.62
C ALA A 159 10.97 8.11 15.00
N ALA A 160 10.00 7.18 15.06
CA ALA A 160 10.26 5.79 15.38
C ALA A 160 11.09 5.08 14.31
N ALA A 161 10.96 5.47 13.04
CA ALA A 161 11.77 4.93 11.95
C ALA A 161 13.15 5.61 11.82
N ALA A 162 13.29 6.82 12.38
CA ALA A 162 14.55 7.57 12.38
C ALA A 162 15.47 7.21 13.57
N ALA A 163 14.94 6.50 14.57
CA ALA A 163 15.66 6.03 15.75
C ALA A 163 16.38 4.71 15.50
#